data_AF-A0A1B2F3H1-F1
#
_entry.id   AF-A0A1B2F3H1-F1
#
_cell.length_a   1.000
_cell.length_b   1.000
_cell.length_c   1.000
_cell.angle_alpha   90.00
_cell.angle_beta   90.00
_cell.angle_gamma   90.00
#
_symmetry.space_group_name_H-M   'P 1'
#
loop_
_entity.id
_entity.type
_entity.pdbx_description
1 polymer ?
#
loop_
_entity_poly.entity_id
_entity_poly.type
_entity_poly.pdbx_seq_one_letter_code
_entity_poly.pdbx_strand_id
1 'polypeptide(L)' 'MRSFPLGAARVSLKALRTLVTIARHGTFARAADLLSLTPSAVSLHIKTLEDELQVPLFVRSRCQAPRRLFRG' A
#
# COMPACT_ATOMS: atom_id res chain seq x y z
N MET A 1 9.78 -15.62 14.50
CA MET A 1 9.46 -14.25 14.95
C MET A 1 10.10 -13.30 13.94
N ARG A 2 9.32 -12.55 13.14
CA ARG A 2 9.89 -11.60 12.16
C ARG A 2 10.21 -10.32 12.92
N SER A 3 11.50 -10.04 13.08
CA SER A 3 12.03 -8.83 13.69
C SER A 3 11.58 -7.64 12.84
N PHE A 4 10.56 -6.91 13.28
CA PHE A 4 10.29 -5.58 12.73
C PHE A 4 11.47 -4.69 13.12
N PRO A 5 12.16 -4.04 12.17
CA PRO A 5 13.21 -3.08 12.51
C PRO A 5 12.55 -1.88 13.19
N LEU A 6 12.46 -1.92 14.52
CA LEU A 6 11.94 -0.84 15.37
C LEU A 6 12.93 0.32 15.57
N GLY A 7 14.03 0.32 14.82
CA GLY A 7 14.97 1.43 14.74
C GLY A 7 14.49 2.48 13.74
N ALA A 8 13.46 3.24 14.09
CA ALA A 8 13.07 4.46 13.40
C ALA A 8 12.98 4.38 11.85
N ALA A 9 12.38 3.31 11.30
CA ALA A 9 11.98 3.32 9.89
C ALA A 9 11.20 4.61 9.65
N ARG A 10 11.72 5.50 8.79
CA ARG A 10 11.14 6.84 8.58
C ARG A 10 9.97 6.70 7.62
N VAL A 11 8.98 5.91 8.03
CA VAL A 11 7.81 5.64 7.22
C VAL A 11 7.04 6.94 7.05
N SER A 12 7.00 7.44 5.82
CA SER A 12 6.27 8.66 5.52
C SER A 12 4.78 8.45 5.80
N LEU A 13 4.18 9.34 6.59
CA LEU A 13 2.73 9.37 6.84
C LEU A 13 1.92 9.36 5.53
N LYS A 14 2.44 9.98 4.47
CA LYS A 14 1.82 9.96 3.14
C LYS A 14 1.82 8.55 2.53
N ALA A 15 2.89 7.80 2.70
CA ALA A 15 3.00 6.44 2.22
C ALA A 15 2.03 5.52 2.98
N LEU A 16 1.94 5.64 4.30
CA LEU A 16 0.98 4.90 5.11
C LEU A 16 -0.47 5.21 4.74
N ARG A 17 -0.80 6.48 4.51
CA ARG A 17 -2.14 6.87 4.00
C ARG A 17 -2.42 6.22 2.65
N THR A 18 -1.44 6.25 1.74
CA THR A 18 -1.55 5.62 0.42
C THR A 18 -1.85 4.13 0.54
N LEU A 19 -1.14 3.42 1.42
CA LEU A 19 -1.35 2.01 1.69
C LEU A 19 -2.77 1.72 2.22
N VAL A 20 -3.24 2.48 3.22
CA VAL A 20 -4.59 2.31 3.78
C VAL A 20 -5.67 2.58 2.73
N THR A 21 -5.50 3.62 1.91
CA THR A 21 -6.43 3.93 0.82
C THR A 21 -6.48 2.79 -0.20
N ILE A 22 -5.34 2.24 -0.63
CA ILE A 22 -5.34 1.10 -1.57
C ILE A 22 -5.95 -0.13 -0.91
N ALA A 23 -5.65 -0.41 0.36
CA ALA A 23 -6.23 -1.53 1.09
C ALA A 23 -7.76 -1.44 1.19
N ARG A 24 -8.32 -0.23 1.27
CA ARG A 24 -9.77 0.03 1.33
C ARG A 24 -10.45 0.03 -0.05
N HIS A 25 -9.79 0.57 -1.07
CA HIS A 25 -10.39 0.79 -2.40
C HIS A 25 -9.97 -0.23 -3.47
N GLY A 26 -9.00 -1.09 -3.16
CA GLY A 26 -8.52 -2.20 -3.99
C GLY A 26 -7.48 -1.81 -5.05
N THR A 27 -7.64 -0.66 -5.70
CA THR A 27 -6.79 -0.30 -6.86
C THR A 27 -5.91 0.93 -6.63
N PHE A 28 -4.70 0.87 -7.20
CA PHE A 28 -3.74 1.98 -7.20
C PHE A 28 -4.29 3.24 -7.89
N ALA A 29 -5.00 3.07 -9.01
CA ALA A 29 -5.61 4.19 -9.74
C ALA A 29 -6.67 4.92 -8.90
N ARG A 30 -7.52 4.17 -8.19
CA ARG A 30 -8.56 4.75 -7.33
C ARG A 30 -7.98 5.42 -6.09
N ALA A 31 -6.90 4.88 -5.54
CA ALA A 31 -6.18 5.56 -4.45
C ALA A 31 -5.47 6.83 -4.92
N ALA A 32 -4.92 6.85 -6.14
CA ALA A 32 -4.32 8.04 -6.74
C ALA A 32 -5.34 9.16 -6.90
N ASP A 33 -6.53 8.84 -7.41
CA ASP A 33 -7.64 9.77 -7.54
C ASP A 33 -8.07 10.36 -6.18
N LEU A 34 -8.28 9.49 -5.18
CA LEU A 34 -8.71 9.89 -3.83
C LEU A 34 -7.67 10.70 -3.05
N LEU A 35 -6.39 10.51 -3.33
CA LEU A 35 -5.30 11.25 -2.70
C LEU A 35 -4.86 12.46 -3.51
N SER A 36 -5.50 12.71 -4.66
CA SER A 36 -5.11 13.73 -5.63
C SER A 36 -3.62 13.62 -6.00
N LEU A 37 -3.14 12.38 -6.17
CA LEU A 37 -1.78 12.04 -6.53
C LEU A 37 -1.73 11.41 -7.92
N THR A 38 -0.56 11.47 -8.56
CA THR A 38 -0.34 10.71 -9.79
C THR A 38 -0.15 9.22 -9.47
N PRO A 39 -0.53 8.30 -10.37
CA PRO A 39 -0.27 6.87 -10.21
C PRO A 39 1.22 6.55 -9.99
N SER A 40 2.12 7.35 -10.56
CA SER A 40 3.57 7.26 -10.35
C SER A 40 3.97 7.61 -8.92
N ALA A 41 3.41 8.68 -8.34
CA ALA A 41 3.68 9.05 -6.95
C ALA A 41 3.15 7.99 -5.96
N VAL A 42 1.96 7.44 -6.23
CA VAL A 42 1.40 6.32 -5.45
C VAL A 42 2.31 5.10 -5.51
N SER A 43 2.80 4.74 -6.69
CA SER A 43 3.73 3.61 -6.84
C SER A 43 5.05 3.83 -6.11
N LEU A 44 5.59 5.07 -6.15
CA LEU A 44 6.81 5.42 -5.42
C LEU A 44 6.61 5.32 -3.90
N HIS A 45 5.52 5.88 -3.37
CA HIS A 45 5.20 5.80 -1.95
C HIS A 45 5.14 4.35 -1.45
N ILE A 46 4.52 3.47 -2.23
CA ILE A 46 4.39 2.04 -1.90
C ILE A 46 5.76 1.37 -1.94
N LYS A 47 6.55 1.63 -2.99
CA LYS A 47 7.89 1.07 -3.14
C LYS A 47 8.82 1.47 -1.98
N THR A 48 8.79 2.74 -1.57
CA THR A 48 9.54 3.21 -0.39
C THR A 48 9.07 2.51 0.88
N LEU A 49 7.76 2.28 1.02
CA LEU A 49 7.20 1.55 2.16
C LEU A 49 7.66 0.08 2.19
N GLU A 50 7.67 -0.58 1.04
CA GLU A 50 8.14 -1.97 0.91
C GLU A 50 9.64 -2.09 1.19
N ASP A 51 10.43 -1.11 0.77
CA ASP A 51 11.88 -1.02 1.00
C ASP A 51 12.20 -0.79 2.49
N GLU A 52 11.54 0.18 3.13
CA GLU A 52 11.72 0.45 4.56
C GLU A 52 11.28 -0.72 5.45
N LEU A 53 10.20 -1.40 5.08
CA LEU A 53 9.69 -2.55 5.82
C LEU A 53 10.38 -3.86 5.45
N GLN A 54 11.16 -3.88 4.36
CA GLN A 54 11.72 -5.08 3.74
C GLN A 54 10.67 -6.19 3.56
N VAL A 55 9.42 -5.79 3.30
CA VAL A 55 8.26 -6.68 3.21
C VAL A 55 7.46 -6.31 1.96
N PRO A 56 7.13 -7.27 1.08
CA PRO A 56 6.22 -7.02 -0.03
C PRO A 56 4.81 -6.76 0.52
N LEU A 57 4.28 -5.55 0.31
CA LEU A 57 2.95 -5.13 0.77
C LEU A 57 1.89 -5.40 -0.29
N PHE A 58 2.26 -5.34 -1.57
CA PHE A 58 1.34 -5.61 -2.68
C PHE A 58 1.89 -6.70 -3.59
N VAL A 59 1.16 -7.80 -3.64
CA VAL A 59 1.39 -8.83 -4.66
C VAL A 59 0.75 -8.33 -5.94
N ARG A 60 1.53 -8.16 -7.02
CA ARG A 60 1.01 -7.79 -8.36
C ARG A 60 0.19 -8.94 -8.94
N SER A 61 -1.03 -9.14 -8.45
CA SER A 61 -2.02 -10.01 -9.06
C SER A 61 -2.75 -9.22 -10.14
N ARG A 62 -2.48 -9.54 -11.42
CA ARG A 62 -3.20 -8.95 -12.59
C ARG A 62 -4.72 -9.23 -12.60
N CYS A 63 -5.21 -9.95 -11.61
CA CYS A 63 -6.61 -10.18 -11.34
C CYS A 63 -6.80 -10.10 -9.82
N GLN A 64 -7.12 -8.92 -9.29
CA GLN A 64 -7.72 -8.84 -7.96
C GLN A 64 -9.21 -9.15 -8.15
N ALA A 65 -9.54 -10.45 -8.19
CA ALA A 65 -10.93 -10.86 -8.03
C ALA A 65 -11.45 -10.22 -6.72
N PRO A 66 -12.68 -9.70 -6.69
CA PRO A 66 -13.21 -9.04 -5.52
C PRO A 66 -13.11 -10.01 -4.34
N ARG A 67 -12.24 -9.69 -3.39
CA ARG A 67 -12.19 -10.37 -2.10
C ARG A 67 -13.45 -9.97 -1.34
N ARG A 68 -14.58 -10.62 -1.68
CA ARG A 68 -15.70 -10.81 -0.77
C ARG A 68 -15.17 -11.68 0.37
N LEU A 69 -14.57 -11.05 1.37
CA LEU A 69 -14.38 -11.64 2.68
C LEU A 69 -15.50 -11.12 3.59
N PHE A 70 -16.45 -12.03 3.85
CA PHE A 70 -17.45 -12.03 4.91
C PHE A 70 -18.64 -11.04 4.88
N ARG A 71 -19.80 -11.61 4.56
CA ARG A 71 -21.09 -11.57 5.28
C ARG A 71 -22.15 -12.13 4.33
N GLY A 72 -22.94 -13.14 4.62
CA GLY A 72 -23.15 -14.04 5.74
C GLY A 72 -24.18 -15.07 5.27
#